data_AF-A0A9W6Q217-F1
#
_entry.id   AF-A0A9W6Q217-F1
#
_cell.length_a   1.000
_cell.length_b   1.000
_cell.length_c   1.000
_cell.angle_alpha   90.00
_cell.angle_beta   90.00
_cell.angle_gamma   90.00
#
_symmetry.space_group_name_H-M   'P 1'
#
loop_
_entity.id
_entity.type
_entity.pdbx_description
1 polymer ?
#
loop_
_entity_poly.entity_id
_entity_poly.type
_entity_poly.pdbx_seq_one_letter_code
_entity_poly.pdbx_strand_id
1 'polypeptide(L)'
;MALAIERNQHTMLGHRQNFIGRSVSYNTAAWDYRGRTWAVERPADGEPARRCTVTCSVCGERLTYNVHSLAATRRRRVRRWIAAAVFLVATVPVFGLIALDPSSPVVLSIGYGGGSLTFVTSWGLALSAGQERGLVGHGSIWPGYAKHKLFVRNTEDGRWV
;
A
#
# COMPACT_ATOMS: atom_id res chain seq x y z
N MET A 1 6.76 13.79 -4.57
CA MET A 1 7.81 14.00 -3.55
C MET A 1 8.24 12.66 -2.99
N ALA A 2 9.55 12.42 -2.84
CA ALA A 2 10.05 11.19 -2.25
C ALA A 2 9.95 11.32 -0.73
N LEU A 3 9.23 10.41 -0.08
CA LEU A 3 9.18 10.31 1.37
C LEU A 3 10.62 10.25 1.92
N ALA A 4 11.03 11.24 2.71
CA ALA A 4 12.27 11.19 3.44
C ALA A 4 12.13 10.13 4.54
N ILE A 5 12.91 9.06 4.43
CA ILE A 5 12.87 7.93 5.36
C ILE A 5 14.17 7.94 6.15
N GLU A 6 14.07 8.25 7.43
CA GLU A 6 15.20 8.26 8.37
C GLU A 6 15.43 6.90 9.04
N ARG A 7 16.63 6.73 9.61
CA ARG A 7 17.01 5.54 10.37
C ARG A 7 16.18 5.40 11.65
N ASN A 8 15.95 6.51 12.36
CA ASN A 8 15.03 6.58 13.48
C ASN A 8 13.70 7.13 12.99
N GLN A 9 12.65 6.33 13.06
CA GLN A 9 11.37 6.68 12.46
C GLN A 9 10.26 6.69 13.48
N HIS A 10 9.51 7.79 13.55
CA HIS A 10 8.28 7.84 14.31
C HIS A 10 7.17 7.10 13.56
N THR A 11 6.63 6.09 14.21
CA THR A 11 5.60 5.21 13.67
C THR A 11 4.35 5.26 14.55
N MET A 12 3.18 5.15 13.94
CA MET A 12 1.90 5.07 14.66
C MET A 12 1.13 3.82 14.24
N LEU A 13 0.67 3.02 15.20
CA LEU A 13 -0.34 2.00 14.96
C LEU A 13 -1.70 2.64 15.17
N GLY A 14 -2.44 2.86 14.09
CA GLY A 14 -3.82 3.30 14.14
C GLY A 14 -4.79 2.13 14.16
N HIS A 15 -5.80 2.21 15.02
CA HIS A 15 -7.00 1.40 15.04
C HIS A 15 -8.17 2.20 14.47
N ARG A 16 -8.81 1.66 13.43
CA ARG A 16 -9.95 2.28 12.76
C ARG A 16 -11.15 2.37 13.69
N GLN A 17 -11.70 3.56 13.88
CA GLN A 17 -12.84 3.82 14.77
C GLN A 17 -14.18 3.74 14.03
N ASN A 18 -14.23 4.11 12.75
CA ASN A 18 -15.45 4.13 11.96
C ASN A 18 -15.62 2.88 11.09
N PHE A 19 -16.85 2.38 11.04
CA PHE A 19 -17.24 1.31 10.14
C PHE A 19 -17.51 1.82 8.71
N ILE A 20 -18.06 3.03 8.61
CA ILE A 20 -18.38 3.72 7.35
C ILE A 20 -17.31 4.80 7.09
N GLY A 21 -16.73 4.79 5.90
CA GLY A 21 -15.73 5.77 5.49
C GLY A 21 -16.36 7.15 5.32
N ARG A 22 -15.67 8.19 5.78
CA ARG A 22 -16.10 9.58 5.61
C ARG A 22 -15.67 10.07 4.23
N SER A 23 -16.60 10.58 3.44
CA SER A 23 -16.22 11.22 2.17
C SER A 23 -15.35 12.45 2.43
N VAL A 24 -14.19 12.53 1.76
CA VAL A 24 -13.27 13.68 1.81
C VAL A 24 -13.04 14.30 0.43
N SER A 25 -13.43 13.61 -0.65
CA SER A 25 -13.46 14.15 -2.01
C SER A 25 -14.40 13.32 -2.90
N TYR A 26 -14.63 13.76 -4.14
CA TYR A 26 -15.54 13.11 -5.12
C TYR A 26 -15.34 11.58 -5.26
N ASN A 27 -14.13 11.05 -5.02
CA ASN A 27 -13.85 9.61 -5.03
C ASN A 27 -12.87 9.21 -3.93
N THR A 28 -12.91 9.84 -2.76
CA THR A 28 -11.99 9.51 -1.66
C THR A 28 -12.74 9.37 -0.35
N ALA A 29 -12.60 8.19 0.26
CA ALA A 29 -13.01 7.94 1.64
C ALA A 29 -11.81 8.09 2.58
N ALA A 30 -12.04 8.78 3.70
CA ALA A 30 -11.15 8.81 4.84
C ALA A 30 -11.68 7.90 5.94
N TRP A 31 -10.75 7.36 6.72
CA TRP A 31 -11.02 6.52 7.86
C TRP A 31 -10.41 7.17 9.09
N ASP A 32 -11.12 7.13 10.20
CA ASP A 32 -10.68 7.71 11.46
C ASP A 32 -9.87 6.67 12.21
N TYR A 33 -8.59 6.98 12.44
CA TYR A 33 -7.69 6.09 13.18
C TYR A 33 -7.32 6.73 14.51
N ARG A 34 -7.48 5.98 15.59
CA ARG A 34 -6.92 6.30 16.90
C ARG A 34 -5.74 5.38 17.16
N GLY A 35 -4.60 5.92 17.51
CA GLY A 35 -3.37 5.14 17.58
C GLY A 35 -2.41 5.53 18.68
N ARG A 36 -1.42 4.67 18.87
CA ARG A 36 -0.25 4.92 19.71
C ARG A 36 0.96 5.16 18.82
N THR A 37 1.77 6.14 19.18
CA THR A 37 3.04 6.45 18.51
C THR A 37 4.21 5.84 19.27
N TRP A 38 5.24 5.44 18.55
CA TRP A 38 6.54 5.06 19.12
C TRP A 38 7.64 5.27 18.07
N ALA A 39 8.90 5.28 18.53
CA ALA A 39 10.05 5.33 17.64
C ALA A 39 10.50 3.90 17.28
N VAL A 40 10.82 3.68 16.02
CA VAL A 40 11.40 2.44 15.51
C VAL A 40 12.74 2.76 14.89
N GLU A 41 13.79 2.11 15.36
CA GLU A 41 15.08 2.11 14.68
C GLU A 41 15.05 1.07 13.55
N ARG A 42 15.41 1.51 12.34
CA ARG A 42 15.58 0.63 11.18
C ARG A 42 16.90 -0.14 11.27
N PRO A 43 16.91 -1.41 10.83
CA PRO A 43 18.15 -2.17 10.68
C PRO A 43 19.06 -1.50 9.64
N ALA A 44 20.36 -1.70 9.79
CA ALA A 44 21.35 -1.17 8.85
C ALA A 44 21.21 -1.83 7.46
N ASP A 45 21.78 -1.20 6.43
CA ASP A 45 21.77 -1.81 5.10
C ASP A 45 22.63 -3.08 5.09
N GLY A 46 22.06 -4.17 4.56
CA GLY A 46 22.66 -5.51 4.61
C GLY A 46 22.13 -6.39 5.75
N GLU A 47 21.55 -5.80 6.79
CA GLU A 47 20.93 -6.57 7.87
C GLU A 47 19.55 -7.12 7.46
N PRO A 48 19.14 -8.27 8.05
CA PRO A 48 17.81 -8.81 7.84
C PRO A 48 16.71 -7.88 8.37
N ALA A 49 15.49 -8.09 7.90
CA ALA A 49 14.34 -7.34 8.40
C ALA A 49 14.12 -7.62 9.89
N ARG A 50 13.92 -6.56 10.69
CA ARG A 50 13.63 -6.69 12.12
C ARG A 50 12.14 -6.93 12.33
N ARG A 51 11.78 -8.05 12.97
CA ARG A 51 10.39 -8.33 13.34
C ARG A 51 10.03 -7.56 14.62
N CYS A 52 8.95 -6.79 14.58
CA CYS A 52 8.44 -6.03 15.71
C CYS A 52 7.01 -6.45 16.02
N THR A 53 6.67 -6.43 17.30
CA THR A 53 5.32 -6.73 17.79
C THR A 53 4.82 -5.55 18.58
N VAL A 54 3.60 -5.09 18.27
CA VAL A 54 2.94 -4.01 18.97
C VAL A 54 1.54 -4.46 19.39
N THR A 55 1.11 -4.06 20.58
CA THR A 55 -0.25 -4.31 21.05
C THR A 55 -1.12 -3.10 20.74
N CYS A 56 -2.26 -3.33 20.09
CA CYS A 56 -3.23 -2.28 19.84
C CYS A 56 -3.79 -1.77 21.18
N SER A 57 -3.70 -0.46 21.43
CA SER A 57 -4.22 0.16 22.65
C SER A 57 -5.75 0.20 22.72
N VAL A 58 -6.45 -0.07 21.61
CA VAL A 58 -7.91 0.00 21.53
C VAL A 58 -8.55 -1.37 21.72
N CYS A 59 -8.09 -2.39 20.99
CA CYS A 59 -8.68 -3.74 21.04
C CYS A 59 -7.78 -4.80 21.69
N GLY A 60 -6.58 -4.45 22.16
CA GLY A 60 -5.65 -5.39 22.80
C GLY A 60 -4.99 -6.41 21.85
N GLU A 61 -5.31 -6.37 20.56
CA GLU A 61 -4.76 -7.32 19.58
C GLU A 61 -3.25 -7.11 19.39
N ARG A 62 -2.50 -8.21 19.38
CA ARG A 62 -1.05 -8.21 19.11
C ARG A 62 -0.81 -8.30 17.62
N LEU A 63 -0.18 -7.27 17.07
CA LEU A 63 0.12 -7.15 15.65
C LEU A 63 1.63 -7.27 15.44
N THR A 64 1.99 -8.09 14.48
CA THR A 64 3.38 -8.23 14.05
C THR A 64 3.59 -7.44 12.77
N TYR A 65 4.71 -6.71 12.70
CA TYR A 65 5.18 -6.10 11.46
C TYR A 65 6.70 -6.24 11.30
N ASN A 66 7.18 -6.17 10.06
CA ASN A 66 8.61 -6.25 9.74
C ASN A 66 9.16 -4.88 9.34
N VAL A 67 10.28 -4.48 9.95
CA VAL A 67 11.04 -3.27 9.65
C VAL A 67 12.18 -3.61 8.69
N HIS A 68 12.19 -2.98 7.52
CA HIS A 68 13.22 -3.15 6.51
C HIS A 68 14.23 -2.01 6.52
N SER A 69 15.47 -2.31 6.17
CA SER A 69 16.51 -1.32 5.93
C SER A 69 16.15 -0.37 4.78
N LEU A 70 16.88 0.73 4.64
CA LEU A 70 16.62 1.74 3.61
C LEU A 70 16.86 1.16 2.22
N ALA A 71 17.97 0.45 2.02
CA ALA A 71 18.27 -0.23 0.77
C ALA A 71 17.21 -1.29 0.43
N ALA A 72 16.77 -2.09 1.39
CA ALA A 72 15.72 -3.08 1.16
C ALA A 72 14.38 -2.43 0.78
N THR A 73 14.02 -1.32 1.44
CA THR A 73 12.82 -0.55 1.12
C THR A 73 12.90 0.04 -0.30
N ARG A 74 14.04 0.63 -0.68
CA ARG A 74 14.27 1.18 -2.03
C ARG A 74 14.17 0.09 -3.10
N ARG A 75 14.82 -1.07 -2.90
CA ARG A 75 14.79 -2.20 -3.84
C ARG A 75 13.37 -2.71 -4.08
N ARG A 76 12.56 -2.84 -3.01
CA ARG A 76 11.16 -3.26 -3.12
C ARG A 76 10.32 -2.26 -3.91
N ARG A 77 10.49 -0.97 -3.61
CA ARG A 77 9.83 0.13 -4.34
C ARG A 77 10.17 0.09 -5.83
N VAL A 78 11.45 -0.07 -6.19
CA VAL A 78 11.89 -0.19 -7.59
C VAL A 78 11.30 -1.42 -8.26
N ARG A 79 11.36 -2.60 -7.63
CA ARG A 79 10.77 -3.84 -8.17
C ARG A 79 9.28 -3.68 -8.43
N ARG A 80 8.54 -2.96 -7.58
CA ARG A 80 7.13 -2.67 -7.80
C ARG A 80 6.88 -1.70 -8.94
N TRP A 81 7.68 -0.64 -9.06
CA TRP A 81 7.58 0.26 -10.22
C TRP A 81 7.84 -0.49 -11.52
N ILE A 82 8.83 -1.41 -11.53
CA ILE A 82 9.07 -2.31 -12.66
C ILE A 82 7.85 -3.19 -12.91
N ALA A 83 7.30 -3.84 -11.87
CA ALA A 83 6.11 -4.69 -12.01
C ALA A 83 4.90 -3.91 -12.55
N ALA A 84 4.68 -2.67 -12.07
CA ALA A 84 3.63 -1.79 -12.55
C ALA A 84 3.85 -1.37 -14.01
N ALA A 85 5.10 -1.08 -14.41
CA ALA A 85 5.44 -0.75 -15.79
C ALA A 85 5.23 -1.93 -16.74
N VAL A 86 5.71 -3.13 -16.36
CA VAL A 86 5.49 -4.37 -17.12
C VAL A 86 4.00 -4.65 -17.25
N PHE A 87 3.25 -4.46 -16.17
CA PHE A 87 1.80 -4.64 -16.17
C PHE A 87 1.13 -3.67 -17.15
N LEU A 88 1.47 -2.38 -17.13
CA LEU A 88 0.94 -1.40 -18.06
C LEU A 88 1.18 -1.79 -19.52
N VAL A 89 2.42 -2.18 -19.86
CA VAL A 89 2.77 -2.61 -21.22
C VAL A 89 1.97 -3.83 -21.66
N ALA A 90 1.74 -4.80 -20.77
CA ALA A 90 0.95 -6.00 -21.07
C ALA A 90 -0.54 -5.71 -21.34
N THR A 91 -1.05 -4.54 -20.91
CA THR A 91 -2.47 -4.18 -21.04
C THR A 91 -2.80 -3.41 -22.31
N VAL A 92 -1.81 -2.74 -22.91
CA VAL A 92 -1.96 -1.99 -24.17
C VAL A 92 -2.51 -2.86 -25.32
N PRO A 93 -2.04 -4.10 -25.56
CA PRO A 93 -2.57 -4.95 -26.63
C PRO A 93 -4.05 -5.33 -26.43
N VAL A 94 -4.50 -5.48 -25.19
CA VAL A 94 -5.89 -5.82 -24.86
C VAL A 94 -6.83 -4.71 -25.31
N PHE A 95 -6.48 -3.45 -25.04
CA PHE A 95 -7.25 -2.30 -25.52
C PHE A 95 -7.09 -2.09 -27.03
N GLY A 96 -5.92 -2.40 -27.60
CA GLY A 96 -5.68 -2.37 -29.04
C GLY A 96 -6.58 -3.32 -29.83
N LEU A 97 -6.83 -4.53 -29.31
CA LEU A 97 -7.74 -5.50 -29.93
C LEU A 97 -9.19 -4.99 -29.98
N ILE A 98 -9.66 -4.34 -28.91
CA ILE A 98 -11.01 -3.72 -28.87
C ILE A 98 -11.16 -2.64 -29.93
N ALA A 99 -10.10 -1.85 -30.18
CA ALA A 99 -10.12 -0.79 -31.18
C ALA A 99 -10.15 -1.32 -32.63
N LEU A 100 -9.61 -2.52 -32.88
CA LEU A 100 -9.53 -3.12 -34.21
C LEU A 100 -10.83 -3.81 -34.65
N ASP A 101 -11.56 -4.42 -33.72
CA ASP A 101 -12.86 -5.06 -34.01
C ASP A 101 -13.84 -4.85 -32.85
N PRO A 102 -14.47 -3.67 -32.77
CA PRO A 102 -15.38 -3.32 -31.69
C PRO A 102 -16.72 -4.06 -31.74
N SER A 103 -17.01 -4.77 -32.84
CA SER A 103 -18.25 -5.52 -33.04
C SER A 103 -18.18 -6.98 -32.62
N SER A 104 -16.97 -7.56 -32.51
CA SER A 104 -16.82 -8.97 -32.18
C SER A 104 -17.12 -9.26 -30.70
N PRO A 105 -18.08 -10.14 -30.39
CA PRO A 105 -18.40 -10.52 -29.02
C PRO A 105 -17.22 -11.14 -28.28
N VAL A 106 -16.35 -11.84 -29.01
CA VAL A 106 -15.12 -12.47 -28.47
C VAL A 106 -14.12 -11.38 -28.08
N VAL A 107 -13.91 -10.39 -28.95
CA VAL A 107 -13.00 -9.26 -28.70
C VAL A 107 -13.50 -8.41 -27.53
N LEU A 108 -14.80 -8.13 -27.48
CA LEU A 108 -15.41 -7.42 -26.35
C LEU A 108 -15.26 -8.20 -25.04
N SER A 109 -15.49 -9.51 -25.05
CA SER A 109 -15.33 -10.36 -23.85
C SER A 109 -13.89 -10.38 -23.33
N ILE A 110 -12.91 -10.50 -24.23
CA ILE A 110 -11.48 -10.40 -23.90
C ILE A 110 -11.15 -9.01 -23.36
N GLY A 111 -11.70 -7.97 -23.99
CA GLY A 111 -11.52 -6.58 -23.59
C GLY A 111 -12.04 -6.27 -22.19
N TYR A 112 -13.30 -6.64 -21.90
CA TYR A 112 -13.90 -6.44 -20.58
C TYR A 112 -13.23 -7.32 -19.51
N GLY A 113 -12.93 -8.59 -19.82
CA GLY A 113 -12.24 -9.49 -18.91
C GLY A 113 -10.83 -9.01 -18.57
N GLY A 114 -10.04 -8.67 -19.60
CA GLY A 114 -8.68 -8.15 -19.46
C GLY A 114 -8.65 -6.77 -18.81
N GLY A 115 -9.58 -5.88 -19.15
CA GLY A 115 -9.73 -4.56 -18.51
C GLY A 115 -10.08 -4.66 -17.02
N SER A 116 -10.98 -5.58 -16.65
CA SER A 116 -11.34 -5.83 -15.25
C SER A 116 -10.15 -6.36 -14.45
N LEU A 117 -9.42 -7.34 -15.00
CA LEU A 117 -8.20 -7.85 -14.39
C LEU A 117 -7.16 -6.73 -14.21
N THR A 118 -7.00 -5.89 -15.23
CA THR A 118 -6.12 -4.71 -15.22
C THR A 118 -6.45 -3.74 -14.12
N PHE A 119 -7.74 -3.44 -13.96
CA PHE A 119 -8.20 -2.56 -12.90
C PHE A 119 -7.91 -3.15 -11.51
N VAL A 120 -8.28 -4.41 -11.28
CA VAL A 120 -8.12 -5.07 -9.97
C VAL A 120 -6.65 -5.19 -9.55
N THR A 121 -5.77 -5.58 -10.45
CA THR A 121 -4.33 -5.69 -10.15
C THR A 121 -3.68 -4.34 -9.93
N SER A 122 -4.01 -3.33 -10.75
CA SER A 122 -3.52 -1.96 -10.62
C SER A 122 -3.97 -1.34 -9.29
N TRP A 123 -5.24 -1.55 -8.94
CA TRP A 123 -5.81 -1.15 -7.66
C TRP A 123 -5.08 -1.80 -6.48
N GLY A 124 -4.82 -3.12 -6.54
CA GLY A 124 -4.06 -3.84 -5.53
C GLY A 124 -2.61 -3.34 -5.40
N LEU A 125 -1.94 -3.09 -6.52
CA LEU A 125 -0.59 -2.51 -6.55
C LEU A 125 -0.54 -1.11 -5.94
N ALA A 126 -1.50 -0.24 -6.28
CA ALA A 126 -1.60 1.11 -5.72
C ALA A 126 -1.85 1.10 -4.21
N LEU A 127 -2.78 0.27 -3.74
CA LEU A 127 -3.07 0.17 -2.32
C LEU A 127 -1.90 -0.43 -1.51
N SER A 128 -1.19 -1.39 -2.07
CA SER A 128 0.01 -1.96 -1.44
C SER A 128 1.20 -1.01 -1.46
N ALA A 129 1.31 -0.11 -2.45
CA ALA A 129 2.36 0.92 -2.51
C ALA A 129 2.30 1.88 -1.30
N GLY A 130 1.10 2.16 -0.80
CA GLY A 130 0.91 2.93 0.45
C GLY A 130 1.46 2.26 1.70
N GLN A 131 1.69 0.94 1.67
CA GLN A 131 2.24 0.18 2.78
C GLN A 131 3.76 -0.01 2.70
N GLU A 132 4.42 0.41 1.61
CA GLU A 132 5.87 0.28 1.45
C GLU A 132 6.61 1.47 2.04
N ARG A 133 6.53 1.58 3.36
CA ARG A 133 7.37 2.48 4.14
C ARG A 133 8.33 1.69 5.00
N GLY A 134 8.84 0.58 4.47
CA GLY A 134 9.71 -0.35 5.17
C GLY A 134 9.05 -1.05 6.36
N LEU A 135 7.72 -1.01 6.49
CA LEU A 135 6.98 -1.62 7.60
C LEU A 135 5.83 -2.46 7.03
N VAL A 136 5.89 -3.78 7.16
CA VAL A 136 4.88 -4.70 6.61
C VAL A 136 4.18 -5.44 7.75
N GLY A 137 2.90 -5.14 8.00
CA GLY A 137 2.11 -5.75 9.07
C GLY A 137 1.21 -6.90 8.59
N HIS A 138 0.92 -7.84 9.49
CA HIS A 138 -0.20 -8.79 9.34
C HIS A 138 -1.48 -8.17 9.92
N GLY A 139 -2.62 -8.28 9.22
CA GLY A 139 -3.93 -7.82 9.70
C GLY A 139 -4.70 -6.87 8.76
N SER A 140 -4.13 -6.43 7.64
CA SER A 140 -4.92 -5.78 6.58
C SER A 140 -5.44 -6.83 5.62
N ILE A 141 -6.64 -7.36 5.89
CA ILE A 141 -7.36 -8.24 4.96
C ILE A 141 -7.38 -7.57 3.58
N TRP A 142 -7.63 -6.26 3.54
CA TRP A 142 -7.53 -5.42 2.36
C TRP A 142 -6.86 -4.06 2.67
N PRO A 143 -5.92 -3.57 1.84
CA PRO A 143 -5.18 -2.34 2.12
C PRO A 143 -6.01 -1.04 2.08
N GLY A 144 -7.25 -1.09 1.56
CA GLY A 144 -8.22 0.02 1.62
C GLY A 144 -9.11 0.05 2.88
N TYR A 145 -9.20 -1.05 3.63
CA TYR A 145 -10.21 -1.25 4.69
C TYR A 145 -9.61 -1.84 5.98
N ALA A 146 -8.31 -1.66 6.19
CA ALA A 146 -7.62 -2.31 7.30
C ALA A 146 -8.14 -1.79 8.66
N LYS A 147 -8.54 -2.71 9.55
CA LYS A 147 -8.87 -2.39 10.94
C LYS A 147 -7.68 -1.77 11.67
N HIS A 148 -6.49 -2.25 11.34
CA HIS A 148 -5.21 -1.75 11.84
C HIS A 148 -4.36 -1.25 10.69
N LYS A 149 -3.85 -0.02 10.82
CA LYS A 149 -2.95 0.58 9.84
C LYS A 149 -1.73 1.16 10.54
N LEU A 150 -0.56 0.91 9.95
CA LEU A 150 0.68 1.45 10.44
C LEU A 150 1.06 2.68 9.62
N PHE A 151 1.21 3.80 10.30
CA PHE A 151 1.57 5.09 9.73
C PHE A 151 3.01 5.42 10.08
N VAL A 152 3.60 6.20 9.20
CA VAL A 152 4.95 6.70 9.35
C VAL A 152 4.91 8.21 9.29
N ARG A 153 5.63 8.87 10.17
CA ARG A 153 5.78 10.31 10.10
C ARG A 153 6.74 10.65 8.96
N ASN A 154 6.26 11.45 8.01
CA ASN A 154 7.13 12.10 7.03
C ASN A 154 7.94 13.17 7.75
N THR A 155 9.25 13.17 7.56
CA THR A 155 10.16 14.06 8.28
C THR A 155 10.21 15.46 7.68
N GLU A 156 9.81 15.62 6.41
CA GLU A 156 9.77 16.93 5.73
C GLU A 156 8.60 17.81 6.17
N ASP A 157 7.38 17.26 6.25
CA ASP A 157 6.16 18.01 6.55
C ASP A 157 5.51 17.62 7.90
N GLY A 158 6.14 16.67 8.61
CA GLY A 158 5.67 16.18 9.91
C GLY A 158 4.36 15.39 9.86
N ARG A 159 3.78 15.15 8.67
CA ARG A 159 2.48 14.49 8.52
C ARG A 159 2.58 12.99 8.68
N TRP A 160 1.52 12.39 9.21
CA TRP A 160 1.34 10.95 9.20
C TRP A 160 0.86 10.53 7.82
N VAL A 161 1.68 9.71 7.17
CA VAL A 161 1.35 9.12 5.89
C VAL A 161 1.15 7.63 6.08
#